data_AF-A0AAD3N2C2-F1
#
_entry.id   AF-A0AAD3N2C2-F1
#
_cell.length_a   1.000
_cell.length_b   1.000
_cell.length_c   1.000
_cell.angle_alpha   90.00
_cell.angle_beta   90.00
_cell.angle_gamma   90.00
#
_symmetry.space_group_name_H-M   'P 1'
#
loop_
_entity.id
_entity.type
_entity.pdbx_description
1 polymer ?
#
loop_
_entity_poly.entity_id
_entity_poly.type
_entity_poly.pdbx_seq_one_letter_code
_entity_poly.pdbx_strand_id
1 'polypeptide(L)'
;MDVSHSGVQKTSEETVKMKVFAFALLLLVAVTYGEALQCINCVREAPDTGNCVETVEMCPPEMDTCAKITYPAPHENTFHKSCFKMAECLKLAITQGLQVNCCNWDSCNK
;
A
#
# COMPACT_ATOMS: atom_id res chain seq x y z
N MET A 1 -30.79 -55.85 12.26
CA MET A 1 -29.88 -54.86 12.88
C MET A 1 -28.48 -55.42 12.63
N ASP A 2 -27.53 -54.80 11.93
CA ASP A 2 -27.15 -53.40 11.82
C ASP A 2 -26.44 -53.16 10.48
N VAL A 3 -26.87 -52.12 9.74
CA VAL A 3 -26.24 -51.71 8.48
C VAL A 3 -25.17 -50.66 8.80
N SER A 4 -23.92 -50.96 8.40
CA SER A 4 -22.83 -50.03 8.07
C SER A 4 -23.12 -48.53 8.20
N HIS A 5 -22.94 -47.98 9.41
CA HIS A 5 -23.03 -46.54 9.67
C HIS A 5 -21.64 -45.84 9.69
N SER A 6 -20.54 -46.60 9.63
CA SER A 6 -19.18 -46.06 9.80
C SER A 6 -18.51 -45.55 8.52
N GLY A 7 -18.97 -45.97 7.33
CA GLY A 7 -18.38 -45.55 6.04
C GLY A 7 -18.79 -44.14 5.58
N VAL A 8 -19.95 -43.66 6.03
CA VAL A 8 -20.52 -42.37 5.61
C VAL A 8 -19.94 -41.19 6.43
N GLN A 9 -19.66 -41.40 7.73
CA GLN A 9 -19.14 -40.34 8.61
C GLN A 9 -17.66 -40.00 8.35
N LYS A 10 -16.81 -40.98 7.98
CA LYS A 10 -15.38 -40.73 7.73
C LYS A 10 -15.13 -39.87 6.48
N THR A 11 -15.96 -40.05 5.46
CA THR A 11 -15.85 -39.37 4.17
C THR A 11 -16.31 -37.90 4.25
N SER A 12 -17.31 -37.59 5.09
CA SER A 12 -17.79 -36.21 5.29
C SER A 12 -16.82 -35.37 6.11
N GLU A 13 -16.20 -35.95 7.14
CA GLU A 13 -15.26 -35.23 8.02
C GLU A 13 -13.96 -34.86 7.30
N GLU A 14 -13.39 -35.75 6.48
CA GLU A 14 -12.20 -35.44 5.68
C GLU A 14 -12.47 -34.39 4.58
N THR A 15 -13.66 -34.44 3.96
CA THR A 15 -14.06 -33.44 2.96
C THR A 15 -14.26 -32.06 3.58
N VAL A 16 -14.82 -31.99 4.78
CA VAL A 16 -14.97 -30.74 5.54
C VAL A 16 -13.61 -30.20 5.95
N LYS A 17 -12.68 -31.05 6.44
CA LYS A 17 -11.30 -30.65 6.76
C LYS A 17 -10.58 -30.05 5.55
N MET A 18 -10.61 -30.71 4.39
CA MET A 18 -9.97 -30.22 3.16
C MET A 18 -10.49 -28.86 2.72
N LYS A 19 -11.81 -28.65 2.81
CA LYS A 19 -12.43 -27.35 2.51
C LYS A 19 -11.98 -26.26 3.47
N VAL A 20 -11.97 -26.55 4.77
CA VAL A 20 -11.51 -25.59 5.80
C VAL A 20 -10.05 -25.19 5.56
N PHE A 21 -9.18 -26.16 5.27
CA PHE A 21 -7.79 -25.87 4.90
C PHE A 21 -7.68 -25.01 3.64
N ALA A 22 -8.45 -25.33 2.59
CA ALA A 22 -8.48 -24.54 1.37
C ALA A 22 -8.93 -23.09 1.60
N PHE A 23 -9.98 -22.88 2.40
CA PHE A 23 -10.45 -21.54 2.78
C PHE A 23 -9.43 -20.78 3.63
N ALA A 24 -8.80 -21.44 4.60
CA ALA A 24 -7.75 -20.83 5.42
C ALA A 24 -6.56 -20.38 4.57
N LEU A 25 -6.15 -21.20 3.59
CA LEU A 25 -5.08 -20.85 2.64
C LEU A 25 -5.49 -19.68 1.73
N LEU A 26 -6.72 -19.67 1.20
CA LEU A 26 -7.23 -18.56 0.40
C LEU A 26 -7.26 -17.24 1.18
N LEU A 27 -7.68 -17.27 2.45
CA LEU A 27 -7.66 -16.09 3.31
C LEU A 27 -6.24 -15.62 3.63
N LEU A 28 -5.32 -16.53 3.91
CA LEU A 28 -3.89 -16.21 4.09
C LEU A 28 -3.33 -15.52 2.85
N VAL A 29 -3.60 -16.05 1.66
CA VAL A 29 -3.20 -15.42 0.39
C VAL A 29 -3.80 -14.03 0.28
N ALA A 30 -5.12 -13.87 0.45
CA ALA A 30 -5.78 -12.57 0.37
C ALA A 30 -5.21 -11.54 1.36
N VAL A 31 -4.84 -11.94 2.58
CA VAL A 31 -4.23 -11.04 3.57
C VAL A 31 -2.80 -10.65 3.19
N THR A 32 -2.06 -11.53 2.51
CA THR A 32 -0.72 -11.19 2.01
C THR A 32 -0.75 -10.28 0.78
N TYR A 33 -1.82 -10.35 -0.02
CA TYR A 33 -2.07 -9.44 -1.14
C TYR A 33 -2.92 -8.26 -0.65
N GLY A 34 -2.32 -7.35 0.12
CA GLY A 34 -2.95 -6.07 0.45
C GLY A 34 -3.26 -5.25 -0.81
N GLU A 35 -4.28 -4.39 -0.73
CA GLU A 35 -4.57 -3.39 -1.76
C GLU A 35 -3.32 -2.52 -1.97
N ALA A 36 -2.96 -2.27 -3.24
CA ALA A 36 -1.83 -1.41 -3.55
C ALA A 36 -2.18 0.03 -3.17
N LEU A 37 -1.37 0.65 -2.31
CA LEU A 37 -1.54 2.03 -1.87
C LEU A 37 -1.63 2.98 -3.08
N GLN A 38 -2.60 3.88 -3.09
CA GLN A 38 -2.76 4.87 -4.16
C GLN A 38 -2.31 6.24 -3.67
N CYS A 39 -1.43 6.92 -4.41
CA CYS A 39 -0.91 8.24 -4.03
C CYS A 39 -1.14 9.26 -5.14
N ILE A 40 -1.10 10.55 -4.78
CA ILE A 40 -1.04 11.63 -5.78
C ILE A 40 0.38 11.72 -6.31
N ASN A 41 0.54 11.68 -7.64
CA ASN A 41 1.78 12.00 -8.33
C ASN A 41 1.68 13.42 -8.91
N CYS A 42 2.66 14.25 -8.58
CA CYS A 42 2.79 15.59 -9.12
C CYS A 42 4.22 16.08 -8.89
N VAL A 43 4.93 16.41 -9.97
CA VAL A 43 6.29 16.97 -9.88
C VAL A 43 6.29 18.37 -10.44
N ARG A 44 6.63 19.35 -9.60
CA ARG A 44 6.91 20.72 -10.03
C ARG A 44 8.40 20.99 -9.93
N GLU A 45 9.03 21.13 -11.08
CA GLU A 45 10.49 21.26 -11.21
C GLU A 45 10.99 22.71 -11.05
N ALA A 46 10.15 23.72 -11.27
CA ALA A 46 10.54 25.13 -11.18
C ALA A 46 9.49 26.03 -10.52
N PRO A 47 9.91 27.06 -9.76
CA PRO A 47 9.01 27.96 -9.03
C PRO A 47 8.11 28.81 -9.94
N ASP A 48 8.53 29.05 -11.19
CA ASP A 48 7.86 29.97 -12.12
C ASP A 48 6.89 29.24 -13.07
N THR A 49 6.94 27.90 -13.06
CA THR A 49 6.01 27.06 -13.82
C THR A 49 4.70 26.90 -13.06
N GLY A 50 3.58 26.75 -13.78
CA GLY A 50 2.26 26.56 -13.20
C GLY A 50 2.15 25.35 -12.25
N ASN A 51 0.95 25.02 -11.80
CA ASN A 51 0.74 23.76 -11.07
C ASN A 51 1.03 22.57 -12.00
N CYS A 52 1.68 21.53 -11.49
CA CYS A 52 1.70 20.23 -12.19
C CYS A 52 0.28 19.64 -12.22
N VAL A 53 0.02 18.78 -13.20
CA VAL A 53 -1.25 18.03 -13.28
C VAL A 53 -1.17 16.89 -12.28
N GLU A 54 -2.03 16.91 -11.27
CA GLU A 54 -2.14 15.82 -10.31
C GLU A 54 -2.72 14.57 -10.97
N THR A 55 -2.01 13.46 -10.86
CA THR A 55 -2.48 12.13 -11.27
C THR A 55 -2.50 11.20 -10.07
N VAL A 56 -3.29 10.13 -10.14
CA VAL A 56 -3.23 9.05 -9.14
C VAL A 56 -2.27 8.00 -9.66
N GLU A 57 -1.30 7.63 -8.83
CA GLU A 57 -0.40 6.51 -9.09
C GLU A 57 -0.67 5.37 -8.10
N MET A 58 -0.53 4.14 -8.59
CA MET A 58 -0.58 2.94 -7.76
C MET A 58 0.84 2.59 -7.33
N CYS A 59 1.10 2.57 -6.03
CA CYS A 59 2.42 2.32 -5.50
C CYS A 59 2.85 0.88 -5.77
N PRO A 60 4.12 0.65 -6.14
CA PRO A 60 4.67 -0.69 -6.19
C PRO A 60 4.73 -1.29 -4.78
N PRO A 61 4.78 -2.62 -4.63
CA PRO A 61 4.71 -3.29 -3.32
C PRO A 61 5.80 -2.88 -2.33
N GLU A 62 6.92 -2.38 -2.83
CA GLU A 62 8.03 -1.91 -2.00
C GLU A 62 7.85 -0.49 -1.44
N MET A 63 6.86 0.27 -1.92
CA MET A 63 6.60 1.65 -1.52
C MET A 63 5.30 1.69 -0.72
N ASP A 64 5.40 1.98 0.56
CA ASP A 64 4.33 1.87 1.55
C ASP A 64 3.84 3.23 2.05
N THR A 65 4.25 4.32 1.41
CA THR A 65 4.02 5.69 1.86
C THR A 65 3.77 6.63 0.69
N CYS A 66 2.77 7.50 0.81
CA CYS A 66 2.69 8.70 -0.02
C CYS A 66 3.50 9.83 0.62
N ALA A 67 4.35 10.48 -0.17
CA ALA A 67 5.13 11.63 0.22
C ALA A 67 4.61 12.91 -0.44
N LYS A 68 4.72 14.02 0.28
CA LYS A 68 4.70 15.39 -0.26
C LYS A 68 5.92 16.11 0.27
N ILE A 69 6.82 16.46 -0.62
CA ILE A 69 8.10 17.11 -0.33
C ILE A 69 8.00 18.54 -0.83
N THR A 70 8.22 19.51 0.05
CA THR A 70 8.33 20.93 -0.28
C THR A 70 9.77 21.36 -0.03
N TYR A 71 10.36 22.04 -1.01
CA TYR A 71 11.73 22.51 -0.89
C TYR A 71 11.76 23.83 -0.11
N PRO A 72 12.79 24.06 0.73
CA PRO A 72 12.94 25.32 1.46
C PRO A 72 13.33 26.48 0.52
N ALA A 73 13.39 27.69 1.08
CA ALA A 73 13.90 28.87 0.39
C ALA A 73 15.25 28.61 -0.31
N PRO A 74 15.45 29.10 -1.55
CA PRO A 74 14.56 29.98 -2.34
C PRO A 74 13.53 29.24 -3.21
N HIS A 75 13.33 27.94 -2.99
CA HIS A 75 12.51 27.06 -3.85
C HIS A 75 11.17 26.66 -3.22
N GLU A 76 10.61 27.51 -2.35
CA GLU A 76 9.40 27.26 -1.54
C GLU A 76 8.18 26.83 -2.37
N ASN A 77 8.15 27.21 -3.65
CA ASN A 77 7.07 26.86 -4.58
C ASN A 77 7.30 25.57 -5.34
N THR A 78 8.46 24.93 -5.21
CA THR A 78 8.75 23.63 -5.82
C THR A 78 8.32 22.51 -4.88
N PHE A 79 7.72 21.47 -5.45
CA PHE A 79 7.25 20.34 -4.66
C PHE A 79 7.22 19.06 -5.47
N HIS A 80 7.27 17.94 -4.75
CA HIS A 80 7.21 16.60 -5.31
C HIS A 80 6.24 15.76 -4.50
N LYS A 81 5.25 15.17 -5.17
CA LYS A 81 4.29 14.22 -4.60
C LYS A 81 4.48 12.88 -5.31
N SER A 82 4.71 11.81 -4.56
CA SER A 82 4.79 10.44 -5.10
C SER A 82 4.83 9.36 -4.01
N CYS A 83 4.86 8.10 -4.42
CA CYS A 83 5.13 6.92 -3.60
C CYS A 83 6.60 6.86 -3.13
N PHE A 84 6.80 6.54 -1.86
CA PHE A 84 8.09 6.40 -1.19
C PHE A 84 8.10 5.19 -0.26
N LYS A 85 9.32 4.76 0.12
CA LYS A 85 9.55 3.95 1.32
C LYS A 85 9.42 4.85 2.54
N MET A 86 8.68 4.44 3.56
CA MET A 86 8.49 5.25 4.79
C MET A 86 9.83 5.75 5.36
N ALA A 87 10.82 4.86 5.46
CA ALA A 87 12.14 5.18 5.97
C ALA A 87 12.85 6.28 5.16
N GLU A 88 12.77 6.23 3.83
CA GLU A 88 13.36 7.25 2.96
C GLU A 88 12.59 8.57 3.06
N CYS A 89 11.26 8.54 3.13
CA CYS A 89 10.44 9.73 3.31
C CYS A 89 10.80 10.49 4.60
N LEU A 90 10.93 9.79 5.72
CA LEU A 90 11.33 10.40 7.01
C LEU A 90 12.77 10.90 6.99
N LYS A 91 13.67 10.20 6.28
CA LYS A 91 15.07 10.58 6.14
C LYS A 91 15.25 11.90 5.40
N LEU A 92 14.38 12.21 4.42
CA LEU A 92 14.37 13.52 3.75
C LEU A 92 14.16 14.67 4.73
N ALA A 93 13.27 14.52 5.71
CA ALA A 93 13.07 15.52 6.77
C ALA A 93 14.34 15.74 7.60
N ILE A 94 14.92 14.63 8.07
CA ILE A 94 15.96 14.64 9.10
C ILE A 94 17.32 15.03 8.50
N THR A 95 17.65 14.51 7.32
CA THR A 95 19.01 14.62 6.76
C THR A 95 19.17 15.73 5.74
N GLN A 96 18.09 16.07 5.01
CA GLN A 96 18.13 17.08 3.95
C GLN A 96 17.44 18.38 4.37
N GLY A 97 16.84 18.44 5.56
CA GLY A 97 16.15 19.62 6.05
C GLY A 97 14.93 20.00 5.21
N LEU A 98 14.36 19.04 4.47
CA LEU A 98 13.19 19.26 3.63
C LEU A 98 11.92 19.27 4.47
N GLN A 99 10.93 20.06 4.07
CA GLN A 99 9.60 19.95 4.65
C GLN A 99 8.86 18.79 3.98
N VAL A 100 8.58 17.74 4.73
CA VAL A 100 7.95 16.52 4.21
C VAL A 100 6.70 16.15 4.99
N ASN A 101 5.70 15.66 4.27
CA ASN A 101 4.54 14.98 4.82
C ASN A 101 4.51 13.54 4.30
N CYS A 102 4.60 12.58 5.22
CA CYS A 102 4.65 11.14 4.94
C CYS A 102 3.40 10.48 5.56
N CYS A 103 2.66 9.71 4.78
CA CYS A 103 1.41 9.05 5.23
C CYS A 103 1.13 7.78 4.41
N ASN A 104 0.35 6.84 4.95
CA ASN A 104 0.21 5.48 4.40
C ASN A 104 -1.26 5.05 4.14
N TRP A 105 -2.12 6.02 3.82
CA TRP A 105 -3.47 5.75 3.33
C TRP A 105 -3.69 6.42 1.97
N ASP A 106 -4.69 5.98 1.22
CA ASP A 106 -4.92 6.43 -0.15
C ASP A 106 -5.05 7.96 -0.29
N SER A 107 -4.31 8.52 -1.24
CA SER A 107 -4.30 9.94 -1.65
C SER A 107 -4.05 10.93 -0.51
N CYS A 108 -3.37 10.50 0.55
CA CYS A 108 -3.12 11.31 1.74
C CYS A 108 -2.20 12.52 1.51
N ASN A 109 -1.44 12.50 0.41
CA ASN A 109 -0.46 13.52 0.04
C ASN A 109 -1.03 14.61 -0.88
N LYS A 110 -2.34 14.84 -0.84
CA LYS A 110 -3.01 15.90 -1.59
C LYS A 110 -2.51 17.32 -1.21
#